data_AF-A0A1J5MS88-F1
#
_entry.id   AF-A0A1J5MS88-F1
#
_cell.length_a   1.000
_cell.length_b   1.000
_cell.length_c   1.000
_cell.angle_alpha   90.00
_cell.angle_beta   90.00
_cell.angle_gamma   90.00
#
_symmetry.space_group_name_H-M   'P 1'
#
loop_
_entity.id
_entity.type
_entity.pdbx_description
1 polymer ?
#
loop_
_entity_poly.entity_id
_entity_poly.type
_entity_poly.pdbx_seq_one_letter_code
_entity_poly.pdbx_strand_id
1 'polypeptide(L)'
;MEAALTDLPTPLGSFFAGFTPPETLDRVFRTPGYAEEVHRCARHGARSGRSSDQSALRDQVIDLEVGLSRHWDTRDQRPRGTCTAFAVAACVDILLARRGAPPVLHSPEHLYWHMRAAIPPEEAAVLPDYALGATKLKQAHQVLRSRGISTEALAPYRTSDLHRGLFSKSPPSQAAEADAATRRFHKVKYEDFEEGPVPDSTANTILQELHQGRPVALGLPVFKLKGSHKNNWTYNGALNSGMVFDPVARPDLVDREVRVSGHCVCVTGFQPGPEELGGGWFIFRNSWNGDFGKYPDVPVAGYPGIGRRGNGAVSLDYVNGYTVEYLSLIPAD
;
A
#
# COMPACT_ATOMS: atom_id res chain seq x y z
N MET A 1 -37.57 16.66 -22.76
CA MET A 1 -37.74 15.20 -22.65
C MET A 1 -36.41 14.63 -22.22
N GLU A 2 -36.17 14.66 -20.91
CA GLU A 2 -35.04 14.00 -20.26
C GLU A 2 -35.21 12.49 -20.36
N ALA A 3 -34.25 11.82 -20.98
CA ALA A 3 -34.14 10.38 -20.87
C ALA A 3 -33.57 10.07 -19.48
N ALA A 4 -34.34 9.36 -18.68
CA ALA A 4 -33.98 8.87 -17.36
C ALA A 4 -32.70 8.03 -17.43
N LEU A 5 -31.62 8.55 -16.84
CA LEU A 5 -30.43 7.80 -16.44
C LEU A 5 -30.76 7.02 -15.16
N THR A 6 -31.56 5.97 -15.29
CA THR A 6 -31.72 4.94 -14.25
C THR A 6 -31.16 3.64 -14.80
N ASP A 7 -30.35 2.96 -13.98
CA ASP A 7 -29.69 1.65 -14.20
C ASP A 7 -28.21 1.65 -14.61
N LEU A 8 -27.39 2.41 -13.87
CA LEU A 8 -26.02 1.95 -13.59
C LEU A 8 -26.00 1.34 -12.18
N PRO A 9 -25.52 0.08 -12.01
CA PRO A 9 -25.44 -0.54 -10.69
C PRO A 9 -24.56 0.31 -9.79
N THR A 10 -25.13 0.79 -8.69
CA THR A 10 -24.37 1.49 -7.65
C THR A 10 -23.38 0.49 -7.05
N PRO A 11 -22.05 0.67 -7.17
CA PRO A 11 -21.10 -0.27 -6.60
C PRO A 11 -21.27 -0.29 -5.09
N LEU A 12 -21.51 -1.48 -4.54
CA LEU A 12 -21.51 -1.73 -3.11
C LEU A 12 -20.18 -1.25 -2.51
N GLY A 13 -20.20 -0.12 -1.79
CA GLY A 13 -19.04 0.42 -1.08
C GLY A 13 -18.08 1.19 -1.98
N SER A 14 -18.29 2.50 -2.08
CA SER A 14 -17.52 3.44 -2.89
C SER A 14 -16.04 3.58 -2.47
N PHE A 15 -15.19 2.65 -2.92
CA PHE A 15 -13.74 2.85 -3.00
C PHE A 15 -13.22 2.27 -4.31
N PHE A 16 -12.66 3.12 -5.16
CA PHE A 16 -11.96 2.68 -6.36
C PHE A 16 -10.54 2.29 -5.96
N ALA A 17 -10.28 0.98 -5.96
CA ALA A 17 -8.94 0.46 -5.79
C ALA A 17 -8.09 0.82 -7.01
N GLY A 18 -6.95 1.47 -6.76
CA GLY A 18 -5.94 1.75 -7.78
C GLY A 18 -5.02 0.56 -8.08
N PHE A 19 -5.32 -0.59 -7.47
CA PHE A 19 -4.50 -1.79 -7.45
C PHE A 19 -5.41 -3.03 -7.40
N THR A 20 -5.05 -4.11 -8.10
CA THR A 20 -5.81 -5.38 -8.04
C THR A 20 -4.84 -6.54 -8.25
N PRO A 21 -4.83 -7.56 -7.36
CA PRO A 21 -4.09 -8.78 -7.59
C PRO A 21 -4.52 -9.46 -8.91
N PRO A 22 -3.57 -9.97 -9.70
CA PRO A 22 -3.87 -10.79 -10.88
C PRO A 22 -4.72 -12.01 -10.53
N GLU A 23 -5.61 -12.44 -11.43
CA GLU A 23 -6.50 -13.60 -11.21
C GLU A 23 -5.70 -14.91 -10.95
N THR A 24 -4.52 -15.03 -11.54
CA THR A 24 -3.57 -16.12 -11.30
C THR A 24 -3.17 -16.19 -9.83
N LEU A 25 -2.72 -15.07 -9.26
CA LEU A 25 -2.33 -14.99 -7.86
C LEU A 25 -3.54 -15.12 -6.92
N ASP A 26 -4.68 -14.55 -7.29
CA ASP A 26 -5.92 -14.70 -6.52
C ASP A 26 -6.40 -16.15 -6.45
N ARG A 27 -6.14 -16.96 -7.48
CA ARG A 27 -6.40 -18.41 -7.45
C ARG A 27 -5.45 -19.12 -6.47
N VAL A 28 -4.19 -18.71 -6.39
CA VAL A 28 -3.24 -19.24 -5.39
C VAL A 28 -3.76 -18.98 -3.98
N PHE A 29 -4.17 -17.74 -3.68
CA PHE A 29 -4.70 -17.35 -2.36
C PHE A 29 -5.90 -18.18 -1.90
N ARG A 30 -6.72 -18.64 -2.86
CA ARG A 30 -7.93 -19.45 -2.63
C ARG A 30 -7.67 -20.96 -2.58
N THR A 31 -6.45 -21.40 -2.84
CA THR A 31 -6.13 -22.83 -2.83
C THR A 31 -6.36 -23.42 -1.42
N PRO A 32 -7.01 -24.59 -1.28
CA PRO A 32 -7.18 -25.25 0.01
C PRO A 32 -5.82 -25.49 0.69
N GLY A 33 -5.72 -25.21 1.99
CA GLY A 33 -4.47 -25.37 2.76
C GLY A 33 -3.50 -24.19 2.67
N TYR A 34 -3.76 -23.20 1.79
CA TYR A 34 -2.84 -22.07 1.61
C TYR A 34 -2.68 -21.21 2.88
N ALA A 35 -3.79 -20.84 3.52
CA ALA A 35 -3.75 -20.01 4.72
C ALA A 35 -3.05 -20.73 5.88
N GLU A 36 -3.28 -22.04 6.01
CA GLU A 36 -2.62 -22.91 6.98
C GLU A 36 -1.11 -23.02 6.72
N GLU A 37 -0.70 -23.07 5.46
CA GLU A 37 0.71 -23.04 5.06
C GLU A 37 1.37 -21.73 5.44
N VAL A 38 0.75 -20.59 5.09
CA VAL A 38 1.24 -19.25 5.44
C VAL A 38 1.44 -19.12 6.94
N HIS A 39 0.42 -19.49 7.72
CA HIS A 39 0.47 -19.43 9.17
C HIS A 39 1.57 -20.32 9.76
N ARG A 40 1.74 -21.53 9.21
CA ARG A 40 2.77 -22.47 9.65
C ARG A 40 4.17 -21.93 9.36
N CYS A 41 4.41 -21.40 8.16
CA CYS A 41 5.70 -20.87 7.75
C CYS A 41 6.11 -19.64 8.56
N ALA A 42 5.15 -18.76 8.88
CA ALA A 42 5.40 -17.62 9.75
C ALA A 42 5.87 -18.01 11.15
N ARG A 43 5.28 -19.08 11.72
CA ARG A 43 5.60 -19.65 13.04
C ARG A 43 6.87 -20.50 13.05
N HIS A 44 7.12 -21.31 12.02
CA HIS A 44 8.26 -22.24 11.99
C HIS A 44 9.55 -21.63 11.46
N GLY A 45 9.49 -20.45 10.82
CA GLY A 45 10.66 -19.66 10.48
C GLY A 45 11.56 -19.29 11.68
N ALA A 46 11.05 -19.42 12.92
CA ALA A 46 11.81 -19.24 14.16
C ALA A 46 12.52 -20.52 14.66
N ARG A 47 12.15 -21.73 14.18
CA ARG A 47 12.67 -23.00 14.71
C ARG A 47 13.49 -23.84 13.73
N SER A 48 13.37 -23.64 12.42
CA SER A 48 14.13 -24.41 11.42
C SER A 48 15.32 -23.63 10.86
N GLY A 49 16.42 -23.55 11.62
CA GLY A 49 17.78 -23.31 11.09
C GLY A 49 18.04 -22.05 10.23
N ARG A 50 17.14 -21.07 10.17
CA ARG A 50 17.40 -19.77 9.54
C ARG A 50 18.37 -18.97 10.42
N SER A 51 19.25 -18.19 9.77
CA SER A 51 20.28 -17.37 10.43
C SER A 51 19.71 -16.61 11.64
N SER A 52 20.45 -16.60 12.75
CA SER A 52 20.17 -15.86 13.99
C SER A 52 19.73 -14.42 13.76
N ASP A 53 20.20 -13.81 12.67
CA ASP A 53 20.00 -12.40 12.38
C ASP A 53 18.57 -12.10 11.92
N GLN A 54 17.88 -13.05 11.28
CA GLN A 54 16.49 -12.83 10.85
C GLN A 54 15.50 -12.87 12.03
N SER A 55 15.76 -13.74 13.01
CA SER A 55 14.97 -13.76 14.24
C SER A 55 15.17 -12.46 15.03
N ALA A 56 16.43 -12.00 15.13
CA ALA A 56 16.76 -10.78 15.86
C ALA A 56 16.10 -9.52 15.30
N LEU A 57 15.82 -9.45 13.99
CA LEU A 57 15.10 -8.33 13.40
C LEU A 57 13.61 -8.33 13.80
N ARG A 58 12.98 -9.51 13.91
CA ARG A 58 11.56 -9.63 14.28
C ARG A 58 11.26 -9.23 15.72
N ASP A 59 12.27 -9.13 16.57
CA ASP A 59 12.13 -8.69 17.96
C ASP A 59 12.29 -7.16 18.12
N GLN A 60 12.59 -6.43 17.04
CA GLN A 60 12.86 -5.00 17.08
C GLN A 60 11.63 -4.17 16.71
N VAL A 61 11.39 -3.11 17.48
CA VAL A 61 10.46 -2.05 17.10
C VAL A 61 11.17 -1.12 16.11
N ILE A 62 10.56 -0.90 14.95
CA ILE A 62 11.03 0.03 13.92
C ILE A 62 9.94 1.07 13.68
N ASP A 63 10.32 2.35 13.74
CA ASP A 63 9.42 3.47 13.41
C ASP A 63 10.18 4.51 12.57
N LEU A 64 9.94 4.49 11.25
CA LEU A 64 10.50 5.47 10.31
C LEU A 64 9.70 6.77 10.27
N GLU A 65 8.70 6.97 11.13
CA GLU A 65 7.94 8.22 11.29
C GLU A 65 8.17 8.93 12.63
N VAL A 66 8.90 8.30 13.57
CA VAL A 66 9.28 8.90 14.85
C VAL A 66 9.97 10.27 14.67
N GLY A 67 9.43 11.32 15.30
CA GLY A 67 9.98 12.67 15.22
C GLY A 67 9.76 13.42 13.89
N LEU A 68 9.10 12.82 12.90
CA LEU A 68 8.76 13.52 11.66
C LEU A 68 7.74 14.66 11.91
N SER A 69 7.85 15.77 11.18
CA SER A 69 6.90 16.89 11.28
C SER A 69 5.48 16.49 10.86
N ARG A 70 4.47 17.21 11.36
CA ARG A 70 3.07 17.14 10.87
C ARG A 70 2.91 17.61 9.42
N HIS A 71 3.92 18.25 8.85
CA HIS A 71 3.97 18.56 7.41
C HIS A 71 3.80 17.29 6.54
N TRP A 72 4.20 16.13 7.07
CA TRP A 72 4.06 14.83 6.42
C TRP A 72 2.86 14.03 6.94
N ASP A 73 1.82 14.68 7.43
CA ASP A 73 0.58 14.00 7.80
C ASP A 73 -0.04 13.28 6.59
N THR A 74 -0.82 12.24 6.90
CA THR A 74 -1.44 11.34 5.92
C THR A 74 -2.30 12.11 4.92
N ARG A 75 -2.08 11.84 3.62
CA ARG A 75 -2.74 12.53 2.51
C ARG A 75 -4.01 11.80 2.05
N ASP A 76 -4.78 12.40 1.15
CA ASP A 76 -6.06 11.88 0.65
C ASP A 76 -6.05 11.66 -0.86
N GLN A 77 -6.10 10.40 -1.29
CA GLN A 77 -6.22 10.00 -2.69
C GLN A 77 -7.63 10.19 -3.27
N ARG A 78 -8.63 10.47 -2.43
CA ARG A 78 -10.04 10.58 -2.84
C ARG A 78 -10.48 9.31 -3.62
N PRO A 79 -11.63 9.28 -4.32
CA PRO A 79 -12.06 8.08 -5.04
C PRO A 79 -11.42 7.99 -6.43
N ARG A 80 -10.09 8.17 -6.57
CA ARG A 80 -9.38 8.20 -7.87
C ARG A 80 -8.54 6.96 -8.21
N GLY A 81 -8.44 5.98 -7.30
CA GLY A 81 -7.58 4.81 -7.53
C GLY A 81 -6.10 5.16 -7.69
N THR A 82 -5.58 6.09 -6.88
CA THR A 82 -4.18 6.57 -6.98
C THR A 82 -3.28 6.05 -5.86
N CYS A 83 -3.74 5.04 -5.10
CA CYS A 83 -3.03 4.46 -3.95
C CYS A 83 -1.54 4.18 -4.22
N THR A 84 -1.22 3.57 -5.36
CA THR A 84 0.16 3.25 -5.77
C THR A 84 1.05 4.50 -5.86
N ALA A 85 0.56 5.58 -6.45
CA ALA A 85 1.30 6.83 -6.57
C ALA A 85 1.49 7.50 -5.20
N PHE A 86 0.48 7.46 -4.34
CA PHE A 86 0.58 7.99 -2.98
C PHE A 86 1.56 7.20 -2.11
N ALA A 87 1.50 5.86 -2.16
CA ALA A 87 2.40 5.00 -1.41
C ALA A 87 3.86 5.24 -1.80
N VAL A 88 4.15 5.36 -3.09
CA VAL A 88 5.50 5.64 -3.58
C VAL A 88 5.96 7.07 -3.27
N ALA A 89 5.10 8.07 -3.42
CA ALA A 89 5.42 9.44 -3.01
C ALA A 89 5.74 9.52 -1.51
N ALA A 90 4.97 8.83 -0.66
CA ALA A 90 5.25 8.73 0.77
C ALA A 90 6.59 8.04 1.06
N CYS A 91 6.97 7.01 0.28
CA CYS A 91 8.30 6.40 0.40
C CYS A 91 9.41 7.41 0.10
N VAL A 92 9.27 8.22 -0.95
CA VAL A 92 10.23 9.29 -1.29
C VAL A 92 10.31 10.32 -0.16
N ASP A 93 9.17 10.82 0.31
CA ASP A 93 9.10 11.83 1.37
C ASP A 93 9.82 11.36 2.64
N ILE A 94 9.49 10.16 3.13
CA ILE A 94 10.06 9.60 4.35
C ILE A 94 11.54 9.28 4.19
N LEU A 95 11.95 8.72 3.06
CA LEU A 95 13.34 8.41 2.77
C LEU A 95 14.22 9.67 2.78
N LEU A 96 13.75 10.75 2.15
CA LEU A 96 14.47 12.03 2.12
C LEU A 96 14.46 12.70 3.50
N ALA A 97 13.33 12.66 4.21
CA ALA A 97 13.22 13.16 5.58
C ALA A 97 14.25 12.52 6.51
N ARG A 98 14.40 11.18 6.45
CA ARG A 98 15.35 10.42 7.25
C ARG A 98 16.82 10.73 6.93
N ARG A 99 17.06 11.35 5.77
CA ARG A 99 18.37 11.83 5.33
C ARG A 99 18.60 13.32 5.64
N GLY A 100 17.71 13.94 6.41
CA GLY A 100 17.82 15.34 6.81
C GLY A 100 17.38 16.34 5.74
N ALA A 101 16.68 15.89 4.68
CA ALA A 101 16.12 16.81 3.71
C ALA A 101 15.03 17.70 4.36
N PRO A 102 14.88 18.95 3.90
CA PRO A 102 13.81 19.82 4.38
C PRO A 102 12.42 19.22 4.08
N PRO A 103 11.41 19.56 4.89
CA PRO A 103 10.07 19.04 4.71
C PRO A 103 9.47 19.55 3.39
N VAL A 104 9.36 18.63 2.44
CA VAL A 104 8.75 18.83 1.13
C VAL A 104 7.86 17.61 0.84
N LEU A 105 6.69 17.86 0.27
CA LEU A 105 5.81 16.82 -0.26
C LEU A 105 6.10 16.62 -1.75
N HIS A 106 6.22 15.37 -2.16
CA HIS A 106 6.31 14.99 -3.56
C HIS A 106 4.93 14.71 -4.16
N SER A 107 4.79 14.93 -5.46
CA SER A 107 3.51 14.92 -6.17
C SER A 107 3.07 13.51 -6.60
N PRO A 108 1.99 12.95 -6.02
CA PRO A 108 1.36 11.74 -6.54
C PRO A 108 0.69 12.00 -7.89
N GLU A 109 0.27 13.24 -8.19
CA GLU A 109 -0.34 13.59 -9.48
C GLU A 109 0.68 13.46 -10.62
N HIS A 110 1.88 14.01 -10.44
CA HIS A 110 2.97 13.90 -11.40
C HIS A 110 3.29 12.42 -11.68
N LEU A 111 3.45 11.64 -10.62
CA LEU A 111 3.76 10.22 -10.72
C LEU A 111 2.63 9.46 -11.43
N TYR A 112 1.39 9.62 -10.98
CA TYR A 112 0.23 8.92 -11.54
C TYR A 112 -0.03 9.31 -13.01
N TRP A 113 0.15 10.58 -13.38
CA TRP A 113 0.01 11.02 -14.76
C TRP A 113 0.92 10.24 -15.69
N HIS A 114 2.20 10.13 -15.35
CA HIS A 114 3.18 9.39 -16.15
C HIS A 114 2.98 7.88 -16.11
N MET A 115 2.54 7.33 -14.98
CA MET A 115 2.21 5.90 -14.88
C MET A 115 1.11 5.51 -15.87
N ARG A 116 0.12 6.39 -16.09
CA ARG A 116 -0.96 6.18 -17.07
C ARG A 116 -0.58 6.59 -18.49
N ALA A 117 0.31 7.56 -18.67
CA ALA A 117 0.82 7.92 -19.99
C ALA A 117 1.74 6.85 -20.59
N ALA A 118 2.28 5.96 -19.75
CA ALA A 118 3.12 4.84 -20.16
C ALA A 118 2.34 3.60 -20.67
N ILE A 119 1.01 3.59 -20.53
CA ILE A 119 0.14 2.54 -21.09
C ILE A 119 -0.63 3.07 -22.32
N PRO A 120 -1.00 2.19 -23.27
CA PRO A 120 -1.72 2.61 -24.48
C PRO A 120 -3.04 3.36 -24.16
N PRO A 121 -3.46 4.34 -24.99
CA PRO A 121 -4.67 5.11 -24.77
C PRO A 121 -5.94 4.27 -24.54
N GLU A 122 -6.04 3.11 -25.18
CA GLU A 122 -7.13 2.15 -25.01
C GLU A 122 -7.18 1.55 -23.59
N GLU A 123 -6.03 1.23 -23.00
CA GLU A 123 -5.90 0.78 -21.60
C GLU A 123 -6.04 1.95 -20.62
N ALA A 124 -5.62 3.15 -21.04
CA ALA A 124 -5.70 4.37 -20.25
C ALA A 124 -7.13 4.92 -20.14
N ALA A 125 -7.97 4.71 -21.15
CA ALA A 125 -9.31 5.28 -21.29
C ALA A 125 -10.40 4.57 -20.48
N VAL A 126 -10.14 3.36 -19.99
CA VAL A 126 -11.06 2.62 -19.14
C VAL A 126 -10.73 2.89 -17.67
N LEU A 127 -11.74 3.22 -16.87
CA LEU A 127 -11.62 3.32 -15.42
C LEU A 127 -11.05 2.00 -14.90
N PRO A 128 -9.92 1.99 -14.17
CA PRO A 128 -9.31 0.76 -13.71
C PRO A 128 -10.24 0.06 -12.74
N ASP A 129 -10.94 -0.93 -13.27
CA ASP A 129 -11.66 -1.97 -12.54
C ASP A 129 -10.80 -3.23 -12.57
N TYR A 130 -11.02 -4.04 -11.55
CA TYR A 130 -10.63 -5.42 -11.27
C TYR A 130 -10.05 -6.29 -12.41
N ALA A 131 -10.53 -6.16 -13.65
CA ALA A 131 -10.09 -7.00 -14.78
C ALA A 131 -9.15 -6.31 -15.79
N LEU A 132 -9.00 -4.98 -15.76
CA LEU A 132 -8.50 -4.20 -16.92
C LEU A 132 -7.26 -3.32 -16.64
N GLY A 133 -6.55 -3.56 -15.54
CA GLY A 133 -5.23 -2.94 -15.32
C GLY A 133 -5.28 -1.66 -14.48
N ALA A 134 -5.41 -1.86 -13.17
CA ALA A 134 -5.04 -0.85 -12.19
C ALA A 134 -3.52 -0.58 -12.22
N THR A 135 -3.04 0.50 -11.62
CA THR A 135 -1.62 0.85 -11.66
C THR A 135 -0.76 -0.02 -10.74
N LYS A 136 0.35 -0.56 -11.24
CA LYS A 136 1.35 -1.33 -10.47
C LYS A 136 2.52 -0.47 -9.98
N LEU A 137 3.20 -0.90 -8.92
CA LEU A 137 4.45 -0.32 -8.43
C LEU A 137 5.55 -0.40 -9.51
N LYS A 138 5.49 -1.38 -10.41
CA LYS A 138 6.34 -1.44 -11.63
C LYS A 138 6.34 -0.13 -12.42
N GLN A 139 5.16 0.44 -12.65
CA GLN A 139 5.01 1.66 -13.44
C GLN A 139 5.58 2.86 -12.66
N ALA A 140 5.33 2.92 -11.34
CA ALA A 140 5.90 3.96 -10.50
C ALA A 140 7.44 3.93 -10.52
N HIS A 141 8.04 2.74 -10.42
CA HIS A 141 9.48 2.55 -10.59
C HIS A 141 9.96 3.08 -11.95
N GLN A 142 9.32 2.69 -13.05
CA GLN A 142 9.72 3.13 -14.40
C GLN A 142 9.70 4.66 -14.52
N VAL A 143 8.69 5.33 -13.95
CA VAL A 143 8.62 6.80 -13.92
C VAL A 143 9.73 7.39 -13.05
N LEU A 144 9.93 6.90 -11.82
CA LEU A 144 10.99 7.40 -10.93
C LEU A 144 12.39 7.25 -11.53
N ARG A 145 12.63 6.16 -12.28
CA ARG A 145 13.92 5.92 -12.93
C ARG A 145 14.18 6.84 -14.12
N SER A 146 13.17 7.03 -14.97
CA SER A 146 13.31 7.75 -16.25
C SER A 146 13.12 9.26 -16.10
N ARG A 147 12.18 9.68 -15.25
CA ARG A 147 11.75 11.07 -15.08
C ARG A 147 12.05 11.60 -13.69
N GLY A 148 11.83 10.79 -12.66
CA GLY A 148 11.89 11.20 -11.26
C GLY A 148 10.52 11.68 -10.77
N ILE A 149 10.51 12.47 -9.70
CA ILE A 149 9.26 12.99 -9.11
C ILE A 149 9.38 14.45 -8.71
N SER A 150 8.39 15.25 -9.14
CA SER A 150 8.33 16.67 -8.80
C SER A 150 7.75 16.89 -7.41
N THR A 151 7.97 18.08 -6.87
CA THR A 151 7.28 18.55 -5.67
C THR A 151 5.78 18.75 -5.94
N GLU A 152 4.97 18.60 -4.88
CA GLU A 152 3.53 18.82 -4.90
C GLU A 152 3.17 20.23 -5.40
N ALA A 153 3.98 21.25 -5.07
CA ALA A 153 3.72 22.64 -5.44
C ALA A 153 3.68 22.85 -6.98
N LEU A 154 4.47 22.07 -7.74
CA LEU A 154 4.55 22.19 -9.19
C LEU A 154 3.53 21.32 -9.94
N ALA A 155 3.01 20.29 -9.27
CA ALA A 155 1.99 19.40 -9.80
C ALA A 155 1.02 19.02 -8.67
N PRO A 156 0.14 19.94 -8.25
CA PRO A 156 -0.75 19.70 -7.12
C PRO A 156 -1.77 18.60 -7.46
N TYR A 157 -2.08 17.78 -6.47
CA TYR A 157 -3.08 16.73 -6.57
C TYR A 157 -4.47 17.32 -6.80
N ARG A 158 -5.07 17.02 -7.96
CA ARG A 158 -6.34 17.63 -8.36
C ARG A 158 -7.52 16.76 -7.94
N THR A 159 -8.39 17.32 -7.11
CA THR A 159 -9.61 16.64 -6.64
C THR A 159 -10.89 17.28 -7.17
N SER A 160 -10.80 18.39 -7.90
CA SER A 160 -11.96 19.17 -8.36
C SER A 160 -12.72 18.53 -9.52
N ASP A 161 -12.07 17.63 -10.27
CA ASP A 161 -12.62 17.06 -11.51
C ASP A 161 -13.18 15.64 -11.33
N LEU A 162 -13.45 15.20 -10.10
CA LEU A 162 -14.01 13.87 -9.81
C LEU A 162 -15.28 13.55 -10.63
N HIS A 163 -16.03 14.59 -11.00
CA HIS A 163 -17.26 14.51 -11.80
C HIS A 163 -17.02 14.39 -13.32
N ARG A 164 -15.79 14.67 -13.80
CA ARG A 164 -15.43 14.79 -15.24
C ARG A 164 -14.28 13.85 -15.67
N GLY A 165 -13.80 13.01 -14.77
CA GLY A 165 -12.79 11.96 -14.99
C GLY A 165 -11.89 11.77 -13.78
N LEU A 166 -11.49 10.53 -13.49
CA LEU A 166 -10.59 10.21 -12.35
C LEU A 166 -9.11 10.57 -12.61
N PHE A 167 -8.80 11.25 -13.72
CA PHE A 167 -7.45 11.50 -14.23
C PHE A 167 -7.25 12.95 -14.69
N SER A 168 -6.11 13.56 -14.37
CA SER A 168 -5.74 14.88 -14.89
C SER A 168 -5.55 14.84 -16.40
N LYS A 169 -6.32 15.63 -17.14
CA LYS A 169 -6.21 15.69 -18.61
C LYS A 169 -4.95 16.41 -19.09
N SER A 170 -4.31 17.20 -18.22
CA SER A 170 -3.14 18.00 -18.59
C SER A 170 -1.85 17.29 -18.15
N PRO A 171 -0.83 17.23 -19.02
CA PRO A 171 0.49 16.77 -18.63
C PRO A 171 1.10 17.68 -17.56
N PRO A 172 2.07 17.19 -16.77
CA PRO A 172 2.89 18.03 -15.92
C PRO A 172 3.55 19.17 -16.71
N SER A 173 3.73 20.30 -16.04
CA SER A 173 4.40 21.46 -16.64
C SER A 173 5.88 21.18 -16.88
N GLN A 174 6.52 21.94 -17.78
CA GLN A 174 7.97 21.86 -17.99
C GLN A 174 8.76 22.12 -16.70
N ALA A 175 8.27 23.00 -15.82
CA ALA A 175 8.87 23.25 -14.52
C ALA A 175 8.79 22.00 -13.62
N ALA A 176 7.65 21.29 -13.62
CA ALA A 176 7.50 20.03 -12.90
C ALA A 176 8.43 18.94 -13.46
N GLU A 177 8.56 18.81 -14.78
CA GLU A 177 9.49 17.84 -15.40
C GLU A 177 10.95 18.15 -15.04
N ALA A 178 11.35 19.43 -15.09
CA ALA A 178 12.71 19.85 -14.74
C ALA A 178 13.01 19.60 -13.26
N ASP A 179 12.05 19.88 -12.38
CA ASP A 179 12.11 19.60 -10.96
C ASP A 179 12.21 18.08 -10.70
N ALA A 180 11.37 17.28 -11.33
CA ALA A 180 11.38 15.82 -11.24
C ALA A 180 12.73 15.21 -11.64
N ALA A 181 13.36 15.73 -12.70
CA ALA A 181 14.64 15.24 -13.20
C ALA A 181 15.77 15.33 -12.17
N THR A 182 15.66 16.21 -11.17
CA THR A 182 16.63 16.32 -10.06
C THR A 182 16.47 15.24 -9.00
N ARG A 183 15.40 14.42 -9.06
CA ARG A 183 15.06 13.37 -8.09
C ARG A 183 14.69 12.07 -8.78
N ARG A 184 15.66 11.50 -9.49
CA ARG A 184 15.54 10.16 -10.09
C ARG A 184 16.03 9.09 -9.13
N PHE A 185 15.34 7.95 -9.16
CA PHE A 185 15.72 6.77 -8.37
C PHE A 185 16.09 5.64 -9.32
N HIS A 186 17.39 5.41 -9.50
CA HIS A 186 17.91 4.44 -10.46
C HIS A 186 18.00 3.01 -9.90
N LYS A 187 18.20 2.89 -8.59
CA LYS A 187 18.25 1.61 -7.89
C LYS A 187 16.96 1.46 -7.10
N VAL A 188 16.25 0.36 -7.31
CA VAL A 188 15.09 -0.03 -6.51
C VAL A 188 15.17 -1.52 -6.24
N LYS A 189 14.61 -1.94 -5.13
CA LYS A 189 14.22 -3.32 -4.91
C LYS A 189 12.74 -3.44 -5.23
N TYR A 190 12.40 -4.29 -6.19
CA TYR A 190 11.05 -4.47 -6.67
C TYR A 190 10.81 -5.96 -6.87
N GLU A 191 9.73 -6.48 -6.28
CA GLU A 191 9.25 -7.84 -6.50
C GLU A 191 7.77 -7.79 -6.89
N ASP A 192 7.39 -8.65 -7.83
CA ASP A 192 6.02 -8.83 -8.33
C ASP A 192 5.71 -10.32 -8.32
N PHE A 193 4.72 -10.73 -7.55
CA PHE A 193 4.36 -12.13 -7.33
C PHE A 193 3.19 -12.58 -8.21
N GLU A 194 2.93 -11.88 -9.32
CA GLU A 194 1.84 -12.11 -10.28
C GLU A 194 1.53 -13.59 -10.61
N GLU A 195 2.54 -14.47 -10.62
CA GLU A 195 2.40 -15.87 -11.04
C GLU A 195 2.52 -16.92 -9.93
N GLY A 196 2.88 -16.57 -8.69
CA GLY A 196 3.36 -17.61 -7.79
C GLY A 196 3.33 -17.24 -6.32
N PRO A 197 3.37 -18.26 -5.43
CA PRO A 197 3.12 -18.03 -4.03
C PRO A 197 4.13 -17.03 -3.49
N VAL A 198 3.61 -16.11 -2.69
CA VAL A 198 4.43 -15.16 -1.94
C VAL A 198 5.46 -15.94 -1.13
N PRO A 199 6.77 -15.69 -1.33
CA PRO A 199 7.80 -16.37 -0.55
C PRO A 199 7.60 -16.11 0.94
N ASP A 200 7.79 -17.13 1.77
CA ASP A 200 7.67 -17.03 3.23
C ASP A 200 8.69 -16.09 3.88
N SER A 201 9.69 -15.66 3.12
CA SER A 201 10.74 -14.70 3.46
C SER A 201 10.38 -13.26 3.10
N THR A 202 9.22 -13.00 2.50
CA THR A 202 8.81 -11.67 2.03
C THR A 202 8.77 -10.65 3.17
N ALA A 203 8.13 -10.97 4.29
CA ALA A 203 8.10 -10.11 5.47
C ALA A 203 9.51 -9.84 6.02
N ASN A 204 10.39 -10.85 6.06
CA ASN A 204 11.77 -10.65 6.50
C ASN A 204 12.53 -9.71 5.58
N THR A 205 12.27 -9.82 4.27
CA THR A 205 12.88 -8.97 3.27
C THR A 205 12.42 -7.52 3.43
N ILE A 206 11.12 -7.29 3.64
CA ILE A 206 10.57 -5.96 3.92
C ILE A 206 11.13 -5.40 5.24
N LEU A 207 11.23 -6.22 6.27
CA LEU A 207 11.78 -5.84 7.57
C LEU A 207 13.26 -5.41 7.46
N GLN A 208 14.06 -6.09 6.62
CA GLN A 208 15.43 -5.69 6.33
C GLN A 208 15.51 -4.32 5.64
N GLU A 209 14.57 -3.99 4.76
CA GLU A 209 14.51 -2.66 4.14
C GLU A 209 14.21 -1.59 5.20
N LEU A 210 13.22 -1.84 6.07
CA LEU A 210 12.85 -0.92 7.16
C LEU A 210 14.02 -0.70 8.13
N HIS A 211 14.73 -1.77 8.50
CA HIS A 211 15.91 -1.69 9.37
C HIS A 211 17.04 -0.85 8.74
N GLN A 212 17.10 -0.80 7.41
CA GLN A 212 18.04 0.07 6.68
C GLN A 212 17.52 1.50 6.48
N GLY A 213 16.45 1.89 7.18
CA GLY A 213 15.84 3.22 7.08
C GLY A 213 15.05 3.45 5.80
N ARG A 214 14.70 2.39 5.07
CA ARG A 214 13.98 2.49 3.79
C ARG A 214 12.50 2.12 3.95
N PRO A 215 11.57 3.07 3.73
CA PRO A 215 10.15 2.76 3.67
C PRO A 215 9.85 1.90 2.43
N VAL A 216 8.78 1.10 2.50
CA VAL A 216 8.42 0.14 1.45
C VAL A 216 7.00 0.38 0.97
N ALA A 217 6.79 0.61 -0.32
CA ALA A 217 5.45 0.60 -0.91
C ALA A 217 5.01 -0.84 -1.09
N LEU A 218 3.81 -1.18 -0.63
CA LEU A 218 3.32 -2.56 -0.53
C LEU A 218 1.91 -2.67 -1.10
N GLY A 219 1.71 -3.58 -2.06
CA GLY A 219 0.40 -3.94 -2.61
C GLY A 219 -0.19 -5.18 -1.94
N LEU A 220 -1.41 -5.07 -1.43
CA LEU A 220 -2.14 -6.15 -0.74
C LEU A 220 -3.56 -6.31 -1.32
N PRO A 221 -4.14 -7.52 -1.32
CA PRO A 221 -5.55 -7.72 -1.62
C PRO A 221 -6.44 -7.13 -0.51
N VAL A 222 -7.70 -6.86 -0.86
CA VAL A 222 -8.77 -6.46 0.06
C VAL A 222 -9.83 -7.55 0.02
N PHE A 223 -10.20 -8.08 1.19
CA PHE A 223 -11.13 -9.21 1.33
C PHE A 223 -12.44 -8.80 1.99
N LYS A 224 -13.54 -9.41 1.57
CA LYS A 224 -14.84 -9.19 2.18
C LYS A 224 -14.88 -9.74 3.61
N LEU A 225 -15.69 -9.15 4.48
CA LEU A 225 -16.04 -9.77 5.76
C LEU A 225 -17.23 -10.70 5.59
N LYS A 226 -17.17 -11.88 6.23
CA LYS A 226 -18.24 -12.88 6.21
C LYS A 226 -19.55 -12.28 6.73
N GLY A 227 -20.63 -12.49 5.99
CA GLY A 227 -21.96 -11.96 6.35
C GLY A 227 -22.08 -10.43 6.36
N SER A 228 -21.12 -9.69 5.77
CA SER A 228 -21.11 -8.23 5.75
C SER A 228 -21.03 -7.66 4.33
N HIS A 229 -21.47 -6.41 4.16
CA HIS A 229 -21.16 -5.61 2.96
C HIS A 229 -19.84 -4.86 3.06
N LYS A 230 -19.15 -4.94 4.21
CA LYS A 230 -17.85 -4.29 4.44
C LYS A 230 -16.69 -5.25 4.12
N ASN A 231 -15.50 -4.68 4.01
CA ASN A 231 -14.24 -5.42 3.84
C ASN A 231 -13.31 -5.22 5.04
N ASN A 232 -12.23 -5.99 5.09
CA ASN A 232 -11.25 -5.97 6.17
C ASN A 232 -10.48 -4.65 6.33
N TRP A 233 -10.60 -3.71 5.38
CA TRP A 233 -10.02 -2.37 5.45
C TRP A 233 -11.03 -1.26 5.79
N THR A 234 -12.33 -1.50 5.63
CA THR A 234 -13.37 -0.46 5.73
C THR A 234 -14.42 -0.73 6.80
N TYR A 235 -14.26 -1.82 7.56
CA TYR A 235 -15.07 -2.03 8.75
C TYR A 235 -14.75 -0.98 9.83
N ASN A 236 -15.70 -0.74 10.74
CA ASN A 236 -15.58 0.36 11.70
C ASN A 236 -14.34 0.24 12.60
N GLY A 237 -13.88 -0.98 12.90
CA GLY A 237 -12.65 -1.18 13.64
C GLY A 237 -11.44 -0.68 12.85
N ALA A 238 -11.25 -1.09 11.59
CA ALA A 238 -10.15 -0.58 10.76
C ALA A 238 -10.19 0.95 10.60
N LEU A 239 -11.36 1.53 10.35
CA LEU A 239 -11.49 3.00 10.22
C LEU A 239 -11.12 3.73 11.52
N ASN A 240 -11.47 3.16 12.67
CA ASN A 240 -11.20 3.79 13.96
C ASN A 240 -9.80 3.51 14.49
N SER A 241 -9.33 2.27 14.47
CA SER A 241 -8.05 1.87 15.08
C SER A 241 -6.90 1.76 14.07
N GLY A 242 -7.20 1.64 12.77
CA GLY A 242 -6.20 1.38 11.74
C GLY A 242 -5.84 -0.11 11.60
N MET A 243 -6.49 -0.99 12.37
CA MET A 243 -6.21 -2.42 12.35
C MET A 243 -6.92 -3.13 11.21
N VAL A 244 -6.16 -3.62 10.23
CA VAL A 244 -6.70 -4.43 9.13
C VAL A 244 -6.73 -5.89 9.57
N PHE A 245 -7.89 -6.54 9.43
CA PHE A 245 -7.98 -7.96 9.75
C PHE A 245 -7.30 -8.81 8.68
N ASP A 246 -6.49 -9.73 9.17
CA ASP A 246 -5.77 -10.72 8.37
C ASP A 246 -6.66 -11.95 8.13
N PRO A 247 -6.85 -12.38 6.87
CA PRO A 247 -7.59 -13.62 6.56
C PRO A 247 -6.99 -14.89 7.16
N VAL A 248 -5.69 -14.92 7.48
CA VAL A 248 -5.03 -16.08 8.11
C VAL A 248 -5.28 -16.10 9.61
N ALA A 249 -5.06 -14.98 10.30
CA ALA A 249 -5.30 -14.90 11.75
C ALA A 249 -6.79 -14.84 12.13
N ARG A 250 -7.67 -14.33 11.25
CA ARG A 250 -9.11 -14.14 11.48
C ARG A 250 -9.99 -14.81 10.41
N PRO A 251 -9.85 -16.13 10.19
CA PRO A 251 -10.64 -16.85 9.18
C PRO A 251 -12.12 -16.95 9.56
N ASP A 252 -12.48 -16.69 10.81
CA ASP A 252 -13.85 -16.59 11.31
C ASP A 252 -14.57 -15.33 10.79
N LEU A 253 -13.84 -14.23 10.57
CA LEU A 253 -14.41 -12.94 10.17
C LEU A 253 -14.17 -12.60 8.70
N VAL A 254 -13.00 -12.92 8.16
CA VAL A 254 -12.59 -12.51 6.83
C VAL A 254 -12.86 -13.64 5.86
N ASP A 255 -13.53 -13.33 4.75
CA ASP A 255 -13.78 -14.25 3.66
C ASP A 255 -12.64 -14.19 2.64
N ARG A 256 -11.63 -15.03 2.86
CA ARG A 256 -10.47 -15.21 1.97
C ARG A 256 -10.88 -15.54 0.53
N GLU A 257 -12.01 -16.23 0.35
CA GLU A 257 -12.48 -16.66 -0.97
C GLU A 257 -13.10 -15.51 -1.77
N VAL A 258 -13.41 -14.39 -1.11
CA VAL A 258 -14.09 -13.24 -1.69
C VAL A 258 -13.19 -12.01 -1.60
N ARG A 259 -12.21 -11.96 -2.49
CA ARG A 259 -11.47 -10.73 -2.80
C ARG A 259 -12.41 -9.71 -3.46
N VAL A 260 -12.31 -8.46 -3.03
CA VAL A 260 -13.12 -7.34 -3.56
C VAL A 260 -12.29 -6.21 -4.15
N SER A 261 -10.97 -6.18 -3.90
CA SER A 261 -10.05 -5.15 -4.39
C SER A 261 -8.59 -5.49 -4.15
N GLY A 262 -7.70 -4.58 -4.53
CA GLY A 262 -6.36 -4.43 -3.95
C GLY A 262 -6.15 -3.03 -3.39
N HIS A 263 -5.15 -2.85 -2.55
CA HIS A 263 -4.76 -1.54 -2.03
C HIS A 263 -3.25 -1.43 -1.87
N CYS A 264 -2.71 -0.24 -2.07
CA CYS A 264 -1.29 0.04 -1.92
C CYS A 264 -1.04 1.05 -0.80
N VAL A 265 -0.10 0.73 0.10
CA VAL A 265 0.25 1.53 1.27
C VAL A 265 1.77 1.70 1.38
N CYS A 266 2.21 2.70 2.15
CA CYS A 266 3.62 2.88 2.47
C CYS A 266 3.90 2.27 3.85
N VAL A 267 4.64 1.18 3.92
CA VAL A 267 5.09 0.58 5.18
C VAL A 267 6.24 1.40 5.74
N THR A 268 6.09 1.81 7.00
CA THR A 268 6.97 2.76 7.68
C THR A 268 7.50 2.23 9.00
N GLY A 269 7.05 1.07 9.45
CA GLY A 269 7.53 0.51 10.70
C GLY A 269 7.14 -0.94 10.90
N PHE A 270 7.62 -1.49 12.01
CA PHE A 270 7.31 -2.83 12.46
C PHE A 270 7.25 -2.88 13.99
N GLN A 271 6.31 -3.65 14.53
CA GLN A 271 6.24 -3.95 15.96
C GLN A 271 6.08 -5.46 16.16
N PRO A 272 6.90 -6.09 17.02
CA PRO A 272 6.67 -7.47 17.41
C PRO A 272 5.31 -7.62 18.09
N GLY A 273 4.72 -8.80 17.95
CA GLY A 273 3.39 -9.07 18.48
C GLY A 273 3.17 -10.56 18.69
N PRO A 274 2.07 -10.93 19.38
CA PRO A 274 1.75 -12.32 19.66
C PRO A 274 1.64 -13.18 18.40
N GLU A 275 2.16 -14.41 18.45
CA GLU A 275 2.13 -15.37 17.33
C GLU A 275 0.71 -15.77 16.92
N GLU A 276 -0.25 -15.80 17.85
CA GLU A 276 -1.66 -16.08 17.55
C GLU A 276 -2.34 -14.96 16.76
N LEU A 277 -1.76 -13.76 16.76
CA LEU A 277 -2.22 -12.62 15.95
C LEU A 277 -1.28 -12.34 14.77
N GLY A 278 -0.44 -13.31 14.39
CA GLY A 278 0.41 -13.24 13.21
C GLY A 278 1.87 -12.86 13.48
N GLY A 279 2.32 -12.84 14.73
CA GLY A 279 3.76 -12.80 15.08
C GLY A 279 4.46 -11.44 14.90
N GLY A 280 3.69 -10.39 14.65
CA GLY A 280 4.20 -9.04 14.45
C GLY A 280 3.33 -8.24 13.47
N TRP A 281 3.58 -6.95 13.42
CA TRP A 281 2.74 -5.99 12.73
C TRP A 281 3.56 -4.99 11.94
N PHE A 282 3.31 -4.90 10.64
CA PHE A 282 3.83 -3.83 9.81
C PHE A 282 2.94 -2.60 9.97
N ILE A 283 3.56 -1.49 10.39
CA ILE A 283 2.89 -0.19 10.48
C ILE A 283 2.99 0.47 9.11
N PHE A 284 1.88 0.98 8.61
CA PHE A 284 1.82 1.65 7.31
C PHE A 284 1.13 3.00 7.39
N ARG A 285 1.55 3.91 6.52
CA ARG A 285 0.85 5.13 6.18
C ARG A 285 -0.14 4.87 5.04
N ASN A 286 -1.41 5.16 5.28
CA ASN A 286 -2.46 5.05 4.27
C ASN A 286 -2.51 6.32 3.40
N SER A 287 -3.48 6.41 2.49
CA SER A 287 -3.76 7.61 1.70
C SER A 287 -5.23 8.01 1.75
N TRP A 288 -5.94 7.67 2.83
CA TRP A 288 -7.35 7.99 3.04
C TRP A 288 -7.55 9.11 4.06
N ASN A 289 -6.64 10.09 4.05
CA ASN A 289 -6.58 11.15 5.05
C ASN A 289 -6.48 10.57 6.48
N GLY A 290 -6.86 11.35 7.49
CA GLY A 290 -7.05 10.88 8.86
C GLY A 290 -8.39 10.18 9.12
N ASP A 291 -9.18 9.83 8.11
CA ASP A 291 -10.46 9.13 8.33
C ASP A 291 -10.28 7.62 8.53
N PHE A 292 -9.13 7.10 8.11
CA PHE A 292 -8.62 5.79 8.50
C PHE A 292 -7.73 5.92 9.74
N GLY A 293 -7.72 4.91 10.64
CA GLY A 293 -6.95 4.98 11.88
C GLY A 293 -7.24 6.26 12.68
N LYS A 294 -8.52 6.62 12.83
CA LYS A 294 -8.95 7.90 13.40
C LYS A 294 -8.50 8.11 14.85
N TYR A 295 -8.40 7.02 15.62
CA TYR A 295 -8.07 6.99 17.04
C TYR A 295 -6.91 6.00 17.28
N PRO A 296 -5.70 6.32 16.79
CA PRO A 296 -4.55 5.41 16.80
C PRO A 296 -4.00 5.14 18.21
N ASP A 297 -4.34 6.00 19.18
CA ASP A 297 -3.88 5.91 20.57
C ASP A 297 -4.81 5.09 21.47
N VAL A 298 -5.94 4.58 20.95
CA VAL A 298 -6.84 3.74 21.73
C VAL A 298 -6.25 2.32 21.76
N PRO A 299 -5.72 1.86 22.90
CA PRO A 299 -5.06 0.57 22.95
C PRO A 299 -6.07 -0.54 22.72
N VAL A 300 -5.75 -1.43 21.78
CA VAL A 300 -6.46 -2.70 21.60
C VAL A 300 -5.54 -3.80 22.10
N ALA A 301 -5.97 -4.56 23.11
CA ALA A 301 -5.11 -5.56 23.75
C ALA A 301 -4.57 -6.57 22.72
N GLY A 302 -3.25 -6.77 22.71
CA GLY A 302 -2.55 -7.66 21.78
C GLY A 302 -2.20 -7.05 20.40
N TYR A 303 -2.66 -5.84 20.11
CA TYR A 303 -2.42 -5.13 18.84
C TYR A 303 -1.35 -4.03 18.98
N PRO A 304 -0.71 -3.60 17.88
CA PRO A 304 0.36 -2.62 17.91
C PRO A 304 -0.15 -1.21 18.18
N GLY A 305 0.73 -0.34 18.68
CA GLY A 305 0.48 1.10 18.70
C GLY A 305 0.70 1.69 17.31
N ILE A 306 -0.36 2.22 16.68
CA ILE A 306 -0.27 2.76 15.31
C ILE A 306 0.42 4.13 15.25
N GLY A 307 0.41 4.87 16.36
CA GLY A 307 1.18 6.10 16.58
C GLY A 307 0.62 7.35 15.90
N ARG A 308 0.18 7.27 14.63
CA ARG A 308 -0.32 8.43 13.87
C ARG A 308 -1.68 8.21 13.24
N ARG A 309 -2.47 9.29 13.19
CA ARG A 309 -3.77 9.29 12.52
C ARG A 309 -3.58 9.10 11.01
N GLY A 310 -4.39 8.25 10.39
CA GLY A 310 -4.23 7.88 8.98
C GLY A 310 -3.24 6.73 8.74
N ASN A 311 -2.52 6.28 9.78
CA ASN A 311 -1.73 5.05 9.71
C ASN A 311 -2.60 3.84 10.07
N GLY A 312 -2.07 2.66 9.79
CA GLY A 312 -2.65 1.39 10.19
C GLY A 312 -1.61 0.31 10.38
N ALA A 313 -2.11 -0.91 10.63
CA ALA A 313 -1.26 -2.09 10.67
C ALA A 313 -1.90 -3.30 9.98
N VAL A 314 -1.03 -4.10 9.38
CA VAL A 314 -1.29 -5.44 8.85
C VAL A 314 -0.35 -6.43 9.53
N SER A 315 -0.80 -7.65 9.79
CA SER A 315 0.02 -8.67 10.42
C SER A 315 1.15 -9.12 9.50
N LEU A 316 2.22 -9.66 10.09
CA LEU A 316 3.29 -10.32 9.36
C LEU A 316 2.77 -11.48 8.51
N ASP A 317 1.80 -12.24 9.00
CA ASP A 317 1.09 -13.30 8.25
C ASP A 317 0.41 -12.77 6.99
N TYR A 318 -0.28 -11.62 7.08
CA TYR A 318 -0.91 -10.99 5.92
C TYR A 318 0.15 -10.62 4.87
N VAL A 319 1.26 -10.02 5.30
CA VAL A 319 2.36 -9.67 4.39
C VAL A 319 2.97 -10.92 3.75
N ASN A 320 3.26 -11.97 4.53
CA ASN A 320 3.85 -13.20 4.00
C ASN A 320 2.90 -14.01 3.11
N GLY A 321 1.59 -13.95 3.36
CA GLY A 321 0.61 -14.72 2.60
C GLY A 321 0.03 -13.99 1.40
N TYR A 322 0.05 -12.67 1.37
CA TYR A 322 -0.77 -11.95 0.39
C TYR A 322 -0.12 -10.69 -0.17
N THR A 323 1.18 -10.46 0.06
CA THR A 323 1.88 -9.45 -0.73
C THR A 323 1.74 -9.77 -2.21
N VAL A 324 1.30 -8.80 -3.00
CA VAL A 324 1.22 -8.96 -4.45
C VAL A 324 2.47 -8.40 -5.12
N GLU A 325 2.87 -7.21 -4.69
CA GLU A 325 4.11 -6.57 -5.10
C GLU A 325 4.62 -5.68 -3.97
N TYR A 326 5.92 -5.44 -3.95
CA TYR A 326 6.49 -4.41 -3.09
C TYR A 326 7.64 -3.68 -3.77
N LEU A 327 7.89 -2.45 -3.32
CA LEU A 327 8.95 -1.59 -3.83
C LEU A 327 9.64 -0.86 -2.68
N SER A 328 10.97 -0.93 -2.66
CA SER A 328 11.84 -0.14 -1.78
C SER A 328 12.81 0.67 -2.63
N LEU A 329 12.95 1.96 -2.31
CA LEU A 329 13.81 2.88 -3.04
C LEU A 329 15.23 2.80 -2.47
N ILE A 330 16.21 2.42 -3.29
CA ILE A 330 17.62 2.40 -2.90
C ILE A 330 18.21 3.74 -3.33
N PRO A 331 18.59 4.59 -2.38
CA PRO A 331 19.10 5.91 -2.72
C PRO A 331 20.44 5.81 -3.44
N ALA A 332 20.79 6.84 -4.22
CA ALA A 332 22.17 7.00 -4.64
C ALA A 332 23.05 7.29 -3.41
N ASP A 333 24.27 6.73 -3.43
CA ASP A 333 25.35 7.05 -2.50
C ASP A 333 25.85 8.47 -2.75
#